data_AF-A0A661MNI0-F1
#
_entry.id   AF-A0A661MNI0-F1
#
_cell.length_a   1.000
_cell.length_b   1.000
_cell.length_c   1.000
_cell.angle_alpha   90.00
_cell.angle_beta   90.00
_cell.angle_gamma   90.00
#
_symmetry.space_group_name_H-M   'P 1'
#
loop_
_entity.id
_entity.type
_entity.pdbx_description
1 polymer ?
#
loop_
_entity_poly.entity_id
_entity_poly.type
_entity_poly.pdbx_seq_one_letter_code
_entity_poly.pdbx_strand_id
1 'polypeptide(L)'
;MARGNLERHEIFLSSLRVRVQSSCTQTNRYLQRHWSAAKLPILPPEACCDIEVIADASPRIVVDGEVVWADGIAEDLVAGFEQWLYRAALAQHEGRFAVFHASALVSDGATVVFSGPSGAGKSSLALAAARRGWKYFSDEFVVTDGQRVWGWPRAIRFDPPEPGAPCLDYLV
;
A
#
# COMPACT_ATOMS: atom_id res chain seq x y z
N MET A 1 -10.49 -30.35 -3.24
CA MET A 1 -9.57 -29.21 -3.12
C MET A 1 -10.41 -27.95 -3.18
N ALA A 2 -10.56 -27.23 -2.07
CA ALA A 2 -11.39 -26.03 -2.04
C ALA A 2 -10.71 -24.96 -2.91
N ARG A 3 -11.38 -24.49 -3.96
CA ARG A 3 -11.02 -23.21 -4.57
C ARG A 3 -11.11 -22.19 -3.42
N GLY A 4 -9.98 -21.63 -3.01
CA GLY A 4 -9.98 -20.51 -2.07
C GLY A 4 -10.99 -19.47 -2.55
N ASN A 5 -11.80 -18.93 -1.64
CA ASN A 5 -12.88 -18.02 -1.99
C ASN A 5 -12.28 -16.86 -2.78
N LEU A 6 -12.75 -16.66 -4.01
CA LEU A 6 -12.23 -15.60 -4.88
C LEU A 6 -12.71 -14.25 -4.34
N GLU A 7 -11.78 -13.44 -3.85
CA GLU A 7 -12.10 -12.10 -3.34
C GLU A 7 -11.68 -11.03 -4.34
N ARG A 8 -12.37 -9.89 -4.27
CA ARG A 8 -12.12 -8.73 -5.12
C ARG A 8 -11.75 -7.53 -4.26
N HIS A 9 -10.70 -6.84 -4.65
CA HIS A 9 -10.22 -5.65 -3.98
C HIS A 9 -9.99 -4.55 -5.01
N GLU A 10 -10.19 -3.32 -4.58
CA GLU A 10 -9.80 -2.14 -5.34
C GLU A 10 -8.89 -1.28 -4.47
N ILE A 11 -7.81 -0.80 -5.07
CA ILE A 11 -6.75 -0.02 -4.42
C ILE A 11 -6.40 1.14 -5.33
N PHE A 12 -6.24 2.32 -4.74
CA PHE A 12 -5.72 3.50 -5.41
C PHE A 12 -4.35 3.83 -4.84
N LEU A 13 -3.34 3.90 -5.71
CA LEU A 13 -1.98 4.22 -5.34
C LEU A 13 -1.41 5.22 -6.32
N SER A 14 -1.09 6.44 -5.88
CA SER A 14 -0.76 7.53 -6.80
C SER A 14 -1.88 7.77 -7.82
N SER A 15 -1.57 7.90 -9.11
CA SER A 15 -2.51 7.94 -10.23
C SER A 15 -2.83 6.55 -10.80
N LEU A 16 -2.48 5.46 -10.10
CA LEU A 16 -2.78 4.09 -10.51
C LEU A 16 -4.02 3.55 -9.77
N ARG A 17 -5.02 3.11 -10.53
CA ARG A 17 -6.13 2.27 -10.05
C ARG A 17 -5.77 0.80 -10.24
N VAL A 18 -5.89 0.01 -9.19
CA VAL A 18 -5.59 -1.43 -9.21
C VAL A 18 -6.80 -2.22 -8.77
N ARG A 19 -7.31 -3.08 -9.65
CA ARG A 19 -8.36 -4.04 -9.32
C ARG A 19 -7.72 -5.41 -9.15
N VAL A 20 -7.87 -6.00 -7.98
CA VAL A 20 -7.25 -7.29 -7.64
C VAL A 20 -8.34 -8.33 -7.48
N GLN A 21 -8.21 -9.45 -8.18
CA GLN A 21 -8.92 -10.69 -7.91
C GLN A 21 -7.94 -11.69 -7.31
N SER A 22 -8.25 -12.27 -6.15
CA SER A 22 -7.31 -13.18 -5.51
C SER A 22 -7.98 -14.38 -4.87
N SER A 23 -7.43 -15.56 -5.16
CA SER A 23 -7.74 -16.81 -4.46
C SER A 23 -6.79 -17.07 -3.28
N CYS A 24 -5.79 -16.21 -3.07
CA CYS A 24 -4.80 -16.34 -2.01
C CYS A 24 -5.29 -15.68 -0.72
N THR A 25 -5.56 -16.49 0.31
CA THR A 25 -6.01 -15.98 1.62
C THR A 25 -5.00 -15.04 2.27
N GLN A 26 -3.69 -15.27 2.09
CA GLN A 26 -2.65 -14.40 2.63
C GLN A 26 -2.67 -13.02 1.95
N THR A 27 -2.77 -12.99 0.61
CA THR A 27 -2.89 -11.73 -0.15
C THR A 27 -4.17 -10.99 0.21
N ASN A 28 -5.32 -11.66 0.30
CA ASN A 28 -6.58 -11.04 0.72
C ASN A 28 -6.47 -10.37 2.09
N ARG A 29 -5.90 -11.08 3.07
CA ARG A 29 -5.66 -10.54 4.41
C ARG A 29 -4.68 -9.36 4.38
N TYR A 30 -3.62 -9.46 3.59
CA TYR A 30 -2.65 -8.39 3.41
C TYR A 30 -3.33 -7.13 2.85
N LEU A 31 -4.17 -7.27 1.82
CA LEU A 31 -4.91 -6.16 1.21
C LEU A 31 -5.90 -5.51 2.17
N GLN A 32 -6.69 -6.31 2.89
CA GLN A 32 -7.64 -5.82 3.87
C GLN A 32 -6.97 -5.08 5.02
N ARG A 33 -5.77 -5.51 5.45
CA ARG A 33 -5.06 -4.88 6.57
C ARG A 33 -4.27 -3.65 6.17
N HIS A 34 -3.55 -3.71 5.06
CA HIS A 34 -2.56 -2.69 4.71
C HIS A 34 -3.12 -1.64 3.74
N TRP A 35 -4.15 -1.98 2.97
CA TRP A 35 -4.67 -1.14 1.89
C TRP A 35 -6.15 -0.79 2.10
N SER A 36 -6.65 -0.89 3.34
CA SER A 36 -8.03 -0.52 3.67
C SER A 36 -8.33 0.97 3.51
N ALA A 37 -7.34 1.84 3.69
CA ALA A 37 -7.48 3.29 3.50
C ALA A 37 -7.32 3.73 2.04
N ALA A 38 -6.72 2.88 1.20
CA ALA A 38 -6.48 3.14 -0.23
C ALA A 38 -7.72 2.91 -1.12
N LYS A 39 -8.92 3.27 -0.64
CA LYS A 39 -10.21 2.99 -1.31
C LYS A 39 -10.74 4.16 -2.12
N LEU A 40 -10.15 5.33 -1.96
CA LEU A 40 -10.48 6.53 -2.73
C LEU A 40 -9.21 7.06 -3.40
N PRO A 41 -9.32 7.57 -4.64
CA PRO A 41 -8.19 8.17 -5.33
C PRO A 41 -7.82 9.52 -4.68
N ILE A 42 -6.57 9.64 -4.23
CA ILE A 42 -5.99 10.93 -3.80
C ILE A 42 -5.70 11.81 -5.02
N LEU A 43 -5.25 11.19 -6.11
CA LEU A 43 -5.06 11.80 -7.42
C LEU A 43 -6.02 11.13 -8.41
N PRO A 44 -6.57 11.86 -9.40
CA PRO A 44 -7.32 11.24 -10.48
C PRO A 44 -6.51 10.12 -11.11
N PRO A 45 -7.07 8.90 -11.26
CA PRO A 45 -6.32 7.82 -11.85
C PRO A 45 -6.07 8.10 -13.34
N GLU A 46 -4.79 8.06 -13.72
CA GLU A 46 -4.32 8.18 -15.10
C GLU A 46 -4.05 6.80 -15.72
N ALA A 47 -3.86 5.78 -14.88
CA ALA A 47 -3.65 4.39 -15.28
C ALA A 47 -4.55 3.45 -14.49
N CYS A 48 -4.88 2.30 -15.10
CA CYS A 48 -5.64 1.23 -14.48
C CYS A 48 -5.07 -0.13 -14.90
N CYS A 49 -5.09 -1.10 -13.99
CA CYS A 49 -4.73 -2.49 -14.28
C CYS A 49 -5.60 -3.47 -13.49
N ASP A 50 -5.74 -4.67 -14.05
CA ASP A 50 -6.37 -5.83 -13.43
C ASP A 50 -5.30 -6.84 -13.02
N ILE A 51 -5.32 -7.26 -11.76
CA ILE A 51 -4.38 -8.22 -11.20
C ILE A 51 -5.13 -9.46 -10.75
N GLU A 52 -4.67 -10.62 -11.18
CA GLU A 52 -5.09 -11.91 -10.65
C GLU A 52 -3.97 -12.53 -9.83
N VAL A 53 -4.23 -12.80 -8.55
CA VAL A 53 -3.29 -13.49 -7.65
C VAL A 53 -3.81 -14.89 -7.38
N ILE A 54 -3.12 -15.88 -7.93
CA ILE A 54 -3.59 -17.26 -8.02
C ILE A 54 -2.70 -18.15 -7.15
N ALA A 55 -3.29 -18.78 -6.12
CA ALA A 55 -2.61 -19.66 -5.16
C ALA A 55 -2.97 -21.16 -5.35
N ASP A 56 -2.99 -21.63 -6.61
CA ASP A 56 -3.19 -23.05 -6.92
C ASP A 56 -1.85 -23.83 -6.87
N ALA A 57 -1.78 -25.00 -7.52
CA ALA A 57 -0.56 -25.81 -7.57
C ALA A 57 0.61 -25.13 -8.29
N SER A 58 0.33 -24.07 -9.07
CA SER A 58 1.32 -23.24 -9.77
C SER A 58 1.06 -21.76 -9.45
N PRO A 59 1.50 -21.29 -8.27
CA PRO A 59 1.30 -19.92 -7.82
C PRO A 59 1.82 -18.90 -8.82
N ARG A 60 1.00 -17.89 -9.13
CA ARG A 60 1.36 -16.84 -10.09
C ARG A 60 0.57 -15.56 -9.87
N ILE A 61 1.12 -14.48 -10.41
CA ILE A 61 0.48 -13.17 -10.50
C ILE A 61 0.35 -12.82 -11.98
N VAL A 62 -0.86 -12.54 -12.39
CA VAL A 62 -1.20 -12.12 -13.76
C VAL A 62 -1.64 -10.67 -13.70
N VAL A 63 -1.15 -9.84 -14.61
CA VAL A 63 -1.51 -8.43 -14.74
C VAL A 63 -1.97 -8.20 -16.17
N ASP A 64 -3.19 -7.73 -16.34
CA ASP A 64 -3.80 -7.45 -17.65
C ASP A 64 -3.66 -8.65 -18.64
N GLY A 65 -3.72 -9.87 -18.11
CA GLY A 65 -3.59 -11.13 -18.86
C GLY A 65 -2.16 -11.68 -18.97
N GLU A 66 -1.14 -10.91 -18.59
CA GLU A 66 0.27 -11.30 -18.68
C GLU A 66 0.83 -11.81 -17.34
N VAL A 67 1.59 -12.91 -17.36
CA VAL A 67 2.21 -13.44 -16.14
C VAL A 67 3.43 -12.58 -15.78
N VAL A 68 3.36 -11.86 -14.65
CA VAL A 68 4.43 -10.97 -14.17
C VAL A 68 5.26 -11.59 -13.05
N TRP A 69 4.74 -12.64 -12.41
CA TRP A 69 5.41 -13.38 -11.35
C TRP A 69 4.89 -14.83 -11.34
N ALA A 70 5.80 -15.80 -11.25
CA ALA A 70 5.49 -17.23 -11.24
C ALA A 70 6.65 -18.01 -10.59
N ASP A 71 6.53 -19.34 -10.59
CA ASP A 71 7.57 -20.31 -10.20
C ASP A 71 8.04 -20.23 -8.73
N GLY A 72 7.28 -19.53 -7.88
CA GLY A 72 7.47 -19.49 -6.43
C GLY A 72 6.47 -20.37 -5.68
N ILE A 73 6.48 -20.25 -4.35
CA ILE A 73 5.48 -20.87 -3.47
C ILE A 73 4.35 -19.88 -3.14
N ALA A 74 3.21 -20.37 -2.66
CA ALA A 74 2.05 -19.52 -2.37
C ALA A 74 2.36 -18.43 -1.33
N GLU A 75 3.28 -18.72 -0.40
CA GLU A 75 3.74 -17.81 0.64
C GLU A 75 4.44 -16.57 0.08
N ASP A 76 5.04 -16.67 -1.11
CA ASP A 76 5.76 -15.57 -1.76
C ASP A 76 4.83 -14.63 -2.53
N LEU A 77 3.56 -15.01 -2.75
CA LEU A 77 2.61 -14.22 -3.55
C LEU A 77 2.39 -12.81 -2.99
N VAL A 78 2.44 -12.64 -1.67
CA VAL A 78 2.32 -11.32 -1.04
C VAL A 78 3.51 -10.44 -1.39
N ALA A 79 4.72 -10.98 -1.34
CA ALA A 79 5.95 -10.24 -1.66
C ALA A 79 6.02 -9.91 -3.16
N GLY A 80 5.67 -10.87 -4.03
CA GLY A 80 5.58 -10.66 -5.47
C GLY A 80 4.56 -9.57 -5.83
N PHE A 81 3.37 -9.61 -5.21
CA PHE A 81 2.34 -8.60 -5.41
C PHE A 81 2.80 -7.22 -4.96
N GLU A 82 3.38 -7.12 -3.76
CA GLU A 82 3.84 -5.85 -3.19
C GLU A 82 4.96 -5.23 -4.04
N GLN A 83 5.93 -6.04 -4.47
CA GLN A 83 7.00 -5.60 -5.35
C GLN A 83 6.47 -5.08 -6.68
N TRP A 84 5.53 -5.79 -7.30
CA TRP A 84 4.92 -5.36 -8.55
C TRP A 84 4.15 -4.05 -8.37
N LEU A 85 3.30 -3.98 -7.34
CA LEU A 85 2.47 -2.79 -7.04
C LEU A 85 3.33 -1.54 -6.86
N TYR A 86 4.42 -1.65 -6.10
CA TYR A 86 5.33 -0.52 -5.86
C TYR A 86 6.04 -0.08 -7.12
N ARG A 87 6.53 -1.02 -7.93
CA ARG A 87 7.17 -0.68 -9.21
C ARG A 87 6.20 0.00 -10.16
N ALA A 88 4.98 -0.52 -10.30
CA ALA A 88 3.95 0.03 -11.17
C ALA A 88 3.54 1.45 -10.75
N ALA A 89 3.37 1.69 -9.44
CA ALA A 89 3.05 3.01 -8.91
C ALA A 89 4.20 4.01 -9.04
N LEU A 90 5.45 3.58 -8.78
CA LEU A 90 6.63 4.43 -8.98
C LEU A 90 6.83 4.82 -10.45
N ALA A 91 6.53 3.91 -11.38
CA ALA A 91 6.60 4.20 -12.82
C ALA A 91 5.64 5.33 -13.25
N GLN A 92 4.55 5.57 -12.51
CA GLN A 92 3.65 6.71 -12.77
C GLN A 92 4.30 8.08 -12.47
N HIS A 93 5.46 8.09 -11.80
CA HIS A 93 6.12 9.30 -11.33
C HIS A 93 7.37 9.71 -12.13
N GLU A 94 7.72 8.97 -13.20
CA GLU A 94 8.98 9.18 -13.94
C GLU A 94 9.18 10.65 -14.35
N GLY A 95 10.18 11.28 -13.71
CA GLY A 95 10.65 12.64 -14.00
C GLY A 95 9.82 13.80 -13.43
N ARG A 96 8.69 13.53 -12.77
CA ARG A 96 7.78 14.59 -12.27
C ARG A 96 7.78 14.77 -10.75
N PHE A 97 8.15 13.74 -10.00
CA PHE A 97 8.04 13.75 -8.55
C PHE A 97 9.28 13.15 -7.86
N ALA A 98 9.63 13.71 -6.71
CA ALA A 98 10.56 13.08 -5.77
C ALA A 98 9.79 12.12 -4.86
N VAL A 99 10.39 10.96 -4.59
CA VAL A 99 9.80 9.91 -3.74
C VAL A 99 10.75 9.60 -2.58
N PHE A 100 10.23 9.65 -1.36
CA PHE A 100 10.96 9.39 -0.14
C PHE A 100 10.40 8.17 0.58
N HIS A 101 11.28 7.24 0.98
CA HIS A 101 10.91 6.22 1.95
C HIS A 101 10.87 6.85 3.36
N ALA A 102 9.70 7.33 3.74
CA ALA A 102 9.51 8.17 4.91
C ALA A 102 8.11 7.99 5.51
N SER A 103 7.96 8.36 6.77
CA SER A 103 6.66 8.49 7.41
C SER A 103 6.22 9.95 7.38
N ALA A 104 4.94 10.21 7.20
CA ALA A 104 4.37 11.56 7.21
C ALA A 104 3.08 11.62 8.01
N LEU A 105 2.89 12.73 8.72
CA LEU A 105 1.68 13.07 9.45
C LEU A 105 1.37 14.54 9.30
N VAL A 106 0.14 14.93 9.63
CA VAL A 106 -0.27 16.33 9.65
C VAL A 106 -0.64 16.74 11.07
N SER A 107 -0.05 17.85 11.51
CA SER A 107 -0.40 18.56 12.75
C SER A 107 -0.54 20.03 12.44
N ASP A 108 -1.57 20.68 12.99
CA ASP A 108 -1.76 22.12 12.89
C ASP A 108 -1.68 22.68 11.46
N GLY A 109 -2.18 21.90 10.49
CA GLY A 109 -2.19 22.27 9.06
C GLY A 109 -0.86 22.09 8.33
N ALA A 110 0.19 21.58 8.99
CA ALA A 110 1.49 21.33 8.39
C ALA A 110 1.79 19.82 8.27
N THR A 111 2.35 19.42 7.14
CA THR A 111 2.86 18.05 6.95
C THR A 111 4.26 17.93 7.54
N VAL A 112 4.42 17.01 8.49
CA VAL A 112 5.70 16.65 9.10
C VAL A 112 6.16 15.32 8.53
N VAL A 113 7.39 15.29 7.98
CA VAL A 113 7.99 14.11 7.36
C VAL A 113 9.15 13.61 8.22
N PHE A 114 9.07 12.35 8.65
CA PHE A 114 10.14 11.64 9.33
C PHE A 114 10.94 10.83 8.31
N SER A 115 12.19 11.23 8.10
CA SER A 115 13.15 10.55 7.23
C SER A 115 14.33 10.02 8.03
N GLY A 116 14.89 8.91 7.58
CA GLY A 116 15.97 8.20 8.27
C GLY A 116 16.10 6.75 7.77
N PRO A 117 17.22 6.07 8.08
CA PRO A 117 17.45 4.70 7.64
C PRO A 117 16.36 3.73 8.15
N SER A 118 16.28 2.56 7.53
CA SER A 118 15.43 1.48 8.04
C SER A 118 15.81 1.16 9.50
N GLY A 119 14.81 0.93 10.36
CA GLY A 119 15.03 0.72 11.79
C GLY A 119 15.27 1.98 12.63
N ALA A 120 15.34 3.19 12.04
CA ALA A 120 15.54 4.44 12.79
C ALA A 120 14.33 4.88 13.67
N GLY A 121 13.24 4.11 13.69
CA GLY A 121 12.05 4.40 14.50
C GLY A 121 11.02 5.33 13.86
N LYS A 122 11.09 5.61 12.54
CA LYS A 122 10.13 6.49 11.82
C LYS A 122 8.67 6.07 12.06
N SER A 123 8.35 4.80 11.83
CA SER A 123 7.01 4.23 12.05
C SER A 123 6.57 4.26 13.51
N SER A 124 7.51 4.06 14.44
CA SER A 124 7.23 4.14 15.88
C SER A 124 6.89 5.58 16.29
N LEU A 125 7.63 6.56 15.78
CA LEU A 125 7.38 7.98 16.02
C LEU A 125 6.07 8.42 15.37
N ALA A 126 5.81 7.98 14.13
CA ALA A 126 4.56 8.21 13.42
C ALA A 126 3.36 7.73 14.22
N LEU A 127 3.40 6.49 14.71
CA LEU A 127 2.34 5.93 15.56
C LEU A 127 2.17 6.72 16.87
N ALA A 128 3.27 7.08 17.52
CA ALA A 128 3.23 7.84 18.77
C ALA A 128 2.65 9.25 18.60
N ALA A 129 2.89 9.87 17.44
CA ALA A 129 2.32 11.15 17.06
C ALA A 129 0.83 11.01 16.71
N ALA A 130 0.45 9.99 15.93
CA ALA A 130 -0.94 9.73 15.59
C ALA A 130 -1.80 9.49 16.84
N ARG A 131 -1.29 8.73 17.82
CA ARG A 131 -1.92 8.52 19.12
C ARG A 131 -2.09 9.80 19.94
N ARG A 132 -1.37 10.87 19.62
CA ARG A 132 -1.50 12.21 20.21
C ARG A 132 -2.40 13.14 19.39
N GLY A 133 -3.15 12.60 18.42
CA GLY A 133 -4.13 13.34 17.63
C GLY A 133 -3.59 13.92 16.32
N TRP A 134 -2.35 13.61 15.94
CA TRP A 134 -1.86 13.97 14.61
C TRP A 134 -2.55 13.10 13.57
N LYS A 135 -2.88 13.68 12.41
CA LYS A 135 -3.53 12.93 11.34
C LYS A 135 -2.50 12.11 10.58
N TYR A 136 -2.78 10.83 10.38
CA TYR A 136 -1.87 9.94 9.69
C TYR A 136 -1.92 10.17 8.18
N PHE A 137 -0.76 10.23 7.53
CA PHE A 137 -0.66 10.46 6.09
C PHE A 137 0.00 9.31 5.34
N SER A 138 1.21 8.88 5.75
CA SER A 138 1.86 7.68 5.20
C SER A 138 2.97 7.17 6.13
N ASP A 139 3.39 5.92 5.95
CA ASP A 139 4.51 5.31 6.67
C ASP A 139 5.50 4.58 5.74
N GLU A 140 5.30 4.69 4.44
CA GLU A 140 6.05 3.90 3.46
C GLU A 140 6.66 4.79 2.39
N PHE A 141 5.81 5.53 1.67
CA PHE A 141 6.26 6.42 0.61
C PHE A 141 5.54 7.76 0.66
N VAL A 142 6.35 8.81 0.62
CA VAL A 142 5.94 10.20 0.53
C VAL A 142 6.40 10.72 -0.82
N VAL A 143 5.46 11.24 -1.60
CA VAL A 143 5.68 11.76 -2.96
C VAL A 143 5.52 13.27 -2.96
N THR A 144 6.34 14.00 -3.72
CA THR A 144 6.22 15.46 -3.84
C THR A 144 6.70 15.98 -5.19
N ASP A 145 6.09 17.05 -5.68
CA ASP A 145 6.54 17.84 -6.84
C ASP A 145 7.33 19.09 -6.42
N GLY A 146 7.63 19.23 -5.12
CA GLY A 146 8.24 20.43 -4.54
C GLY A 146 7.24 21.51 -4.12
N GLN A 147 5.95 21.38 -4.47
CA GLN A 147 4.88 22.29 -4.03
C GLN A 147 3.87 21.60 -3.11
N ARG A 148 3.57 20.33 -3.38
CA ARG A 148 2.59 19.52 -2.65
C ARG A 148 3.22 18.20 -2.25
N VAL A 149 2.64 17.58 -1.22
CA VAL A 149 3.07 16.29 -0.71
C VAL A 149 1.87 15.34 -0.75
N TRP A 150 2.09 14.12 -1.20
CA TRP A 150 1.13 13.03 -1.21
C TRP A 150 1.70 11.85 -0.43
N GLY A 151 0.86 11.19 0.35
CA GLY A 151 1.19 9.97 1.07
C GLY A 151 0.59 8.77 0.36
N TRP A 152 1.32 7.66 0.31
CA TRP A 152 0.69 6.39 -0.03
C TRP A 152 -0.14 5.93 1.19
N PRO A 153 -1.47 5.76 1.07
CA PRO A 153 -2.39 5.54 2.18
C PRO A 153 -2.37 4.08 2.65
N ARG A 154 -1.18 3.59 2.98
CA ARG A 154 -0.92 2.27 3.51
C ARG A 154 -0.96 2.32 5.03
N ALA A 155 -1.55 1.33 5.69
CA ALA A 155 -1.54 1.26 7.14
C ALA A 155 -0.10 1.13 7.69
N ILE A 156 0.18 1.75 8.83
CA ILE A 156 1.46 1.59 9.56
C ILE A 156 1.69 0.09 9.82
N ARG A 157 2.85 -0.44 9.42
CA ARG A 157 3.22 -1.82 9.77
C ARG A 157 3.67 -1.89 11.23
N PHE A 158 2.75 -2.31 12.09
CA PHE A 158 3.09 -3.10 13.29
C PHE A 158 2.41 -4.47 13.15
N ASP A 159 2.82 -5.46 13.94
CA ASP A 159 1.98 -6.64 14.16
C ASP A 159 0.53 -6.18 14.36
N PRO A 160 -0.46 -6.92 13.81
CA PRO A 160 -1.83 -6.45 13.72
C PRO A 160 -2.26 -5.85 15.06
N PRO A 161 -2.84 -4.64 15.08
CA PRO A 161 -3.31 -4.05 16.32
C PRO A 161 -4.15 -5.09 17.05
N GLU A 162 -3.95 -5.20 18.38
CA GLU A 162 -4.81 -6.04 19.19
C GLU A 162 -6.28 -5.77 18.85
N PRO A 163 -7.14 -6.80 18.85
CA PRO A 163 -8.55 -6.62 18.58
C PRO A 163 -9.12 -5.47 19.42
N GLY A 164 -9.61 -4.42 18.75
CA GLY A 164 -10.18 -3.23 19.41
C GLY A 164 -9.27 -2.00 19.47
N ALA A 165 -8.07 -2.01 18.88
CA ALA A 165 -7.29 -0.77 18.77
C ALA A 165 -8.01 0.26 17.88
N PRO A 166 -7.98 1.56 18.24
CA PRO A 166 -8.61 2.61 17.46
C PRO A 166 -8.03 2.67 16.04
N CYS A 167 -8.92 2.79 15.05
CA CYS A 167 -8.52 3.05 13.68
C CYS A 167 -7.79 4.40 13.63
N LEU A 168 -6.64 4.45 12.94
CA LEU A 168 -5.96 5.72 12.72
C LEU A 168 -6.84 6.64 11.88
N ASP A 169 -6.86 7.92 12.22
CA ASP A 169 -7.53 8.94 11.41
C ASP A 169 -6.65 9.24 10.20
N TYR A 170 -7.00 8.64 9.05
CA TYR A 170 -6.30 8.82 7.78
C TYR A 170 -6.73 10.14 7.13
N LEU A 171 -5.76 10.87 6.59
CA LEU A 171 -6.07 11.91 5.60
C LEU A 171 -6.46 11.24 4.28
N VAL A 172 -7.75 11.33 3.95
CA VAL A 172 -8.31 11.01 2.64
C VAL A 172 -8.23 12.21 1.72
#